data_AF-A0A2H9MPK2-F1
#
_entry.id   AF-A0A2H9MPK2-F1
#
_cell.length_a   1.000
_cell.length_b   1.000
_cell.length_c   1.000
_cell.angle_alpha   90.00
_cell.angle_beta   90.00
_cell.angle_gamma   90.00
#
_symmetry.space_group_name_H-M   'P 1'
#
loop_
_entity.id
_entity.type
_entity.pdbx_description
1 polymer ?
#
loop_
_entity_poly.entity_id
_entity_poly.type
_entity_poly.pdbx_seq_one_letter_code
_entity_poly.pdbx_strand_id
1 'polypeptide(L)'
;MIRGVMIYAGSIIIILWGIAHILPMKSVVRSFGPISRESKRIITMEWIVEGLTLCFIGILVFLITILGGYRNSISVIVYRSSAIMLFIMAILTLLTGARTSIIAIRFCPLVKTAVAVMFYLGTIL
;
A
#
# COMPACT_ATOMS: atom_id res chain seq x y z
N MET A 1 -14.97 14.29 13.11
CA MET A 1 -13.69 14.88 12.66
C MET A 1 -12.58 13.84 12.60
N ILE A 2 -12.33 13.06 13.66
CA ILE A 2 -11.25 12.06 13.70
C ILE A 2 -11.33 11.00 12.59
N ARG A 3 -12.53 10.50 12.24
CA ARG A 3 -12.75 9.58 11.10
C ARG A 3 -12.13 10.05 9.80
N GLY A 4 -12.52 11.25 9.38
CA GLY A 4 -12.06 11.85 8.13
C GLY A 4 -10.54 12.04 8.14
N VAL A 5 -9.97 12.50 9.26
CA VAL A 5 -8.52 12.66 9.41
C VAL A 5 -7.80 11.32 9.22
N MET A 6 -8.26 10.24 9.85
CA MET A 6 -7.64 8.92 9.69
C MET A 6 -7.72 8.41 8.26
N ILE A 7 -8.87 8.58 7.60
CA ILE A 7 -9.07 8.11 6.22
C ILE A 7 -8.22 8.94 5.24
N TYR A 8 -8.24 10.27 5.34
CA TYR A 8 -7.44 11.14 4.47
C TYR A 8 -5.94 10.95 4.68
N ALA A 9 -5.48 10.90 5.94
CA ALA A 9 -4.07 10.68 6.23
C ALA A 9 -3.62 9.30 5.74
N GLY A 10 -4.42 8.24 5.97
CA GLY A 10 -4.13 6.90 5.46
C GLY A 10 -4.02 6.86 3.94
N SER A 11 -4.92 7.54 3.23
CA SER A 11 -4.89 7.67 1.76
C SER A 11 -3.61 8.35 1.28
N ILE A 12 -3.24 9.46 1.89
CA ILE A 12 -2.04 10.20 1.49
C ILE A 12 -0.79 9.36 1.76
N ILE A 13 -0.69 8.74 2.93
CA ILE A 13 0.45 7.88 3.31
C ILE A 13 0.62 6.75 2.31
N ILE A 14 -0.46 6.05 1.93
CA ILE A 14 -0.35 4.89 1.03
C ILE A 14 -0.07 5.27 -0.42
N ILE A 15 -0.54 6.43 -0.88
CA ILE A 15 -0.16 7.01 -2.18
C ILE A 15 1.34 7.30 -2.20
N LEU A 16 1.83 8.03 -1.19
CA LEU A 16 3.25 8.37 -1.09
C LEU A 16 4.11 7.11 -1.01
N TRP A 17 3.66 6.09 -0.28
CA TRP A 17 4.35 4.81 -0.18
C TRP A 17 4.36 4.04 -1.51
N GLY A 18 3.28 4.10 -2.29
CA GLY A 18 3.22 3.54 -3.65
C GLY A 18 4.18 4.24 -4.62
N ILE A 19 4.25 5.57 -4.58
CA ILE A 19 5.23 6.35 -5.36
C ILE A 19 6.67 5.96 -4.95
N ALA A 20 6.92 5.80 -3.65
CA ALA A 20 8.20 5.36 -3.12
C ALA A 20 8.58 3.92 -3.51
N HIS A 21 7.62 3.07 -3.91
CA HIS A 21 7.93 1.78 -4.54
C HIS A 21 8.41 1.97 -5.98
N ILE A 22 7.75 2.82 -6.76
CA ILE A 22 7.99 2.95 -8.20
C ILE A 22 9.30 3.68 -8.50
N LEU A 23 9.57 4.80 -7.83
CA LEU A 23 10.71 5.67 -8.16
C LEU A 23 12.10 5.01 -8.02
N PRO A 24 12.44 4.33 -6.92
CA PRO A 24 13.78 3.75 -6.73
C PRO A 24 13.94 2.37 -7.39
N MET A 25 12.93 1.84 -8.07
CA MET A 25 12.90 0.45 -8.57
C MET A 25 14.12 0.08 -9.43
N LYS A 26 14.57 0.96 -10.33
CA LYS A 26 15.77 0.67 -11.16
C LYS A 26 17.04 0.46 -10.31
N SER A 27 17.19 1.20 -9.21
CA SER A 27 18.32 1.06 -8.28
C SER A 27 18.23 -0.25 -7.51
N VAL A 28 17.03 -0.57 -6.99
CA VAL A 28 16.79 -1.80 -6.26
C VAL A 28 17.00 -3.03 -7.14
N VAL A 29 16.48 -3.03 -8.37
CA VAL A 29 16.61 -4.16 -9.28
C VAL A 29 18.07 -4.44 -9.66
N ARG A 30 18.90 -3.39 -9.75
CA ARG A 30 20.35 -3.51 -9.97
C ARG A 30 21.10 -4.07 -8.77
N SER A 31 20.56 -3.92 -7.56
CA SER A 31 21.16 -4.45 -6.33
C SER A 31 20.97 -5.96 -6.15
N PHE A 32 20.02 -6.59 -6.87
CA PHE A 32 19.96 -8.04 -6.93
C PHE A 32 21.19 -8.58 -7.64
N GLY A 33 21.82 -9.60 -7.06
CA GLY A 33 23.04 -10.24 -7.56
C GLY A 33 22.90 -10.92 -8.93
N PRO A 34 23.66 -11.98 -9.21
CA PRO A 34 23.66 -12.62 -10.53
C PRO A 34 22.40 -13.47 -10.74
N ILE A 35 21.25 -12.82 -10.94
CA ILE A 35 19.98 -13.44 -11.35
C ILE A 35 19.76 -13.24 -12.86
N SER A 36 19.00 -14.16 -13.47
CA SER A 36 18.70 -14.12 -14.90
C SER A 36 17.95 -12.84 -15.31
N ARG A 37 18.09 -12.45 -16.59
CA ARG A 37 17.39 -11.27 -17.13
C ARG A 37 15.87 -11.39 -17.00
N GLU A 38 15.33 -12.59 -17.17
CA GLU A 38 13.91 -12.88 -17.00
C GLU A 38 13.47 -12.70 -15.54
N SER A 39 14.25 -13.18 -14.57
CA SER A 39 13.96 -12.95 -13.15
C SER A 39 13.95 -11.46 -12.79
N LYS A 40 14.91 -10.68 -13.35
CA LYS A 40 14.94 -9.22 -13.15
C LYS A 40 13.69 -8.53 -13.71
N ARG A 41 13.17 -8.99 -14.86
CA ARG A 41 11.95 -8.47 -15.46
C ARG A 41 10.72 -8.78 -14.60
N ILE A 42 10.58 -10.01 -14.12
CA ILE A 42 9.47 -10.41 -13.24
C ILE A 42 9.49 -9.62 -11.93
N ILE A 43 10.66 -9.52 -11.27
CA ILE A 43 10.79 -8.74 -10.03
C ILE A 43 10.46 -7.27 -10.27
N THR A 44 10.91 -6.70 -11.39
CA THR A 44 10.57 -5.32 -11.76
C THR A 44 9.07 -5.14 -11.93
N MET A 45 8.41 -6.08 -12.62
CA MET A 45 6.97 -6.06 -12.83
C MET A 45 6.21 -6.09 -11.49
N GLU A 46 6.51 -7.06 -10.63
CA GLU A 46 5.89 -7.20 -9.31
C GLU A 46 6.06 -5.94 -8.46
N TRP A 47 7.25 -5.35 -8.50
CA TRP A 47 7.54 -4.12 -7.77
C TRP A 47 6.71 -2.93 -8.26
N ILE A 48 6.51 -2.81 -9.58
CA ILE A 48 5.65 -1.77 -10.17
C ILE A 48 4.18 -2.03 -9.80
N VAL A 49 3.73 -3.27 -9.95
CA VAL A 49 2.34 -3.67 -9.65
C VAL A 49 2.00 -3.38 -8.20
N GLU A 50 2.90 -3.69 -7.27
CA GLU A 50 2.74 -3.36 -5.86
C GLU A 50 2.62 -1.85 -5.64
N GLY A 51 3.53 -1.04 -6.20
CA GLY A 51 3.48 0.42 -6.09
C GLY A 51 2.20 1.02 -6.68
N LEU A 52 1.78 0.56 -7.87
CA LEU A 52 0.54 1.00 -8.51
C LEU A 52 -0.70 0.60 -7.70
N THR A 53 -0.70 -0.59 -7.11
CA THR A 53 -1.81 -1.06 -6.25
C THR A 53 -1.98 -0.16 -5.03
N LEU A 54 -0.87 0.23 -4.40
CA LEU A 54 -0.89 1.14 -3.24
C LEU A 54 -1.42 2.53 -3.62
N CYS A 55 -0.95 3.09 -4.75
CA CYS A 55 -1.46 4.35 -5.29
C CYS A 55 -2.96 4.26 -5.60
N PHE A 56 -3.39 3.19 -6.27
CA PHE A 56 -4.78 2.96 -6.62
C PHE A 56 -5.68 2.90 -5.38
N ILE A 57 -5.31 2.11 -4.37
CA ILE A 57 -6.07 2.00 -3.11
C ILE A 57 -6.20 3.37 -2.45
N GLY A 58 -5.10 4.11 -2.33
CA GLY A 58 -5.12 5.42 -1.68
C GLY A 58 -5.97 6.45 -2.44
N ILE A 59 -5.88 6.49 -3.77
CA ILE A 59 -6.69 7.35 -4.64
C ILE A 59 -8.17 6.96 -4.53
N LEU A 60 -8.49 5.67 -4.61
CA LEU A 60 -9.87 5.18 -4.50
C LEU A 60 -10.50 5.60 -3.17
N VAL A 61 -9.80 5.37 -2.06
CA VAL A 61 -10.25 5.77 -0.72
C VAL A 61 -10.37 7.29 -0.61
N PHE A 62 -9.45 8.05 -1.17
CA PHE A 62 -9.50 9.52 -1.14
C PHE A 62 -10.73 10.05 -1.89
N LEU A 63 -10.92 9.58 -3.14
CA LEU A 63 -12.02 10.00 -4.00
C LEU A 63 -13.38 9.62 -3.42
N ILE A 64 -13.57 8.38 -2.95
CA ILE A 64 -14.86 7.97 -2.37
C ILE A 64 -15.16 8.76 -1.09
N THR A 65 -14.14 9.19 -0.35
CA THR A 65 -14.32 10.04 0.84
C THR A 65 -14.79 11.44 0.49
N ILE A 66 -14.22 12.07 -0.54
CA ILE A 66 -14.63 13.41 -0.98
C ILE A 66 -16.02 13.39 -1.63
N LEU A 67 -16.28 12.38 -2.47
CA LEU A 67 -17.51 12.32 -3.28
C LEU A 67 -18.69 11.70 -2.52
N GLY A 68 -18.46 10.60 -1.81
CA GLY A 68 -19.50 9.83 -1.11
C GLY A 68 -19.62 10.17 0.38
N GLY A 69 -18.60 10.78 0.98
CA GLY A 69 -18.55 11.07 2.41
C GLY A 69 -18.23 9.84 3.26
N TYR A 70 -17.60 10.06 4.41
CA TYR A 70 -17.08 9.00 5.30
C TYR A 70 -18.15 8.21 6.08
N ARG A 71 -19.44 8.60 6.01
CA ARG A 71 -20.56 7.91 6.66
C ARG A 71 -21.40 7.06 5.70
N ASN A 72 -21.19 7.21 4.40
CA ASN A 72 -21.96 6.46 3.40
C ASN A 72 -21.57 4.97 3.43
N SER A 73 -22.56 4.09 3.35
CA SER A 73 -22.36 2.64 3.43
C SER A 73 -21.42 2.10 2.34
N ILE A 74 -21.48 2.64 1.12
CA ILE A 74 -20.58 2.27 0.02
C ILE A 74 -19.15 2.68 0.36
N SER A 75 -18.95 3.91 0.84
CA SER A 75 -17.63 4.39 1.29
C SER A 75 -17.05 3.48 2.38
N VAL A 76 -17.86 3.09 3.37
CA VAL A 76 -17.45 2.18 4.45
C VAL A 76 -17.01 0.81 3.91
N ILE A 77 -17.73 0.25 2.95
CA ILE A 77 -17.35 -1.00 2.29
C ILE A 77 -16.00 -0.83 1.59
N VAL A 78 -15.81 0.25 0.83
CA VAL A 78 -14.54 0.54 0.13
C VAL A 78 -13.38 0.67 1.11
N TYR A 79 -13.55 1.38 2.23
CA TYR A 79 -12.51 1.53 3.26
C TYR A 79 -12.12 0.18 3.87
N ARG A 80 -13.11 -0.64 4.23
CA ARG A 80 -12.86 -1.95 4.86
C ARG A 80 -12.22 -2.94 3.88
N SER A 81 -12.71 -3.01 2.64
CA SER A 81 -12.10 -3.86 1.61
C SER A 81 -10.67 -3.43 1.30
N SER A 82 -10.41 -2.12 1.26
CA SER A 82 -9.05 -1.57 1.10
C SER A 82 -8.16 -1.92 2.29
N ALA A 83 -8.66 -1.80 3.52
CA ALA A 83 -7.94 -2.18 4.73
C ALA A 83 -7.58 -3.68 4.74
N ILE A 84 -8.53 -4.54 4.37
CA ILE A 84 -8.31 -5.99 4.27
C ILE A 84 -7.24 -6.30 3.22
N MET A 85 -7.31 -5.68 2.03
CA MET A 85 -6.31 -5.89 0.98
C MET A 85 -4.92 -5.43 1.43
N LEU A 86 -4.81 -4.25 2.05
CA LEU A 86 -3.54 -3.77 2.61
C LEU A 86 -2.97 -4.72 3.67
N PHE A 87 -3.83 -5.28 4.51
CA PHE A 87 -3.43 -6.25 5.52
C PHE A 87 -2.95 -7.57 4.90
N ILE A 88 -3.65 -8.09 3.89
CA ILE A 88 -3.22 -9.28 3.11
C ILE A 88 -1.87 -9.03 2.46
N MET A 89 -1.69 -7.87 1.81
CA MET A 89 -0.41 -7.49 1.21
C MET A 89 0.69 -7.34 2.27
N ALA A 90 0.38 -6.83 3.46
CA ALA A 90 1.35 -6.74 4.56
C ALA A 90 1.81 -8.13 5.02
N ILE A 91 0.88 -9.09 5.17
CA ILE A 91 1.20 -10.48 5.48
C ILE A 91 2.08 -11.08 4.38
N LEU A 92 1.70 -10.91 3.11
CA LEU A 92 2.49 -11.41 1.98
C LEU A 92 3.92 -10.86 2.03
N THR A 93 4.09 -9.55 2.24
CA THR A 93 5.43 -8.94 2.36
C THR A 93 6.18 -9.45 3.58
N LEU A 94 5.52 -9.65 4.72
CA LEU A 94 6.16 -10.18 5.93
C LEU A 94 6.67 -11.62 5.73
N LEU A 95 5.88 -12.45 5.04
CA LEU A 95 6.24 -13.84 4.76
C LEU A 95 7.33 -13.97 3.67
N THR A 96 7.44 -12.99 2.78
CA THR A 96 8.35 -13.02 1.62
C THR A 96 9.42 -11.93 1.71
N GLY A 97 9.10 -10.71 1.25
CA GLY A 97 10.02 -9.61 1.05
C GLY A 97 10.75 -9.12 2.30
N ALA A 98 10.16 -9.21 3.49
CA ALA A 98 10.77 -8.73 4.74
C ALA A 98 12.06 -9.49 5.12
N ARG A 99 12.31 -10.65 4.49
CA ARG A 99 13.55 -11.42 4.67
C ARG A 99 14.70 -10.97 3.75
N THR A 100 14.48 -9.96 2.90
CA THR A 100 15.52 -9.40 2.02
C THR A 100 16.42 -8.40 2.76
N SER A 101 17.55 -8.00 2.18
CA SER A 101 18.42 -6.93 2.69
C SER A 101 17.88 -5.51 2.39
N ILE A 102 16.81 -5.40 1.59
CA ILE A 102 16.27 -4.12 1.13
C ILE A 102 15.41 -3.50 2.24
N ILE A 103 15.92 -2.46 2.90
CA ILE A 103 15.30 -1.81 4.06
C ILE A 103 13.86 -1.34 3.75
N ALA A 104 13.62 -0.76 2.57
CA ALA A 104 12.30 -0.28 2.18
C ALA A 104 11.22 -1.39 2.24
N ILE A 105 11.56 -2.61 1.80
CA ILE A 105 10.63 -3.74 1.83
C ILE A 105 10.40 -4.25 3.25
N ARG A 106 11.39 -4.16 4.14
CA ARG A 106 11.23 -4.50 5.56
C ARG A 106 10.24 -3.57 6.28
N PHE A 107 10.20 -2.29 5.90
CA PHE A 107 9.26 -1.32 6.45
C PHE A 107 7.87 -1.38 5.81
N CYS A 108 7.77 -1.88 4.58
CA CYS A 108 6.51 -1.96 3.86
C CYS A 108 5.35 -2.66 4.60
N PRO A 109 5.53 -3.81 5.30
CA PRO A 109 4.43 -4.40 6.05
C PRO A 109 3.93 -3.48 7.17
N LEU A 110 4.82 -2.75 7.85
CA LEU A 110 4.44 -1.83 8.92
C LEU A 110 3.58 -0.68 8.38
N VAL A 111 3.99 -0.08 7.26
CA VAL A 111 3.24 1.03 6.63
C VAL A 111 1.86 0.57 6.18
N LYS A 112 1.78 -0.58 5.49
CA LYS A 112 0.50 -1.15 5.04
C LYS A 112 -0.42 -1.49 6.20
N THR A 113 0.10 -2.11 7.26
CA THR A 113 -0.69 -2.44 8.47
C THR A 113 -1.17 -1.17 9.16
N ALA A 114 -0.31 -0.15 9.31
CA ALA A 114 -0.71 1.12 9.92
C ALA A 114 -1.84 1.79 9.15
N VAL A 115 -1.75 1.87 7.81
CA VAL A 115 -2.83 2.44 6.98
C VAL A 115 -4.08 1.56 7.03
N ALA A 116 -3.95 0.24 7.01
CA ALA A 116 -5.10 -0.68 7.15
C ALA A 116 -5.85 -0.42 8.46
N VAL A 117 -5.12 -0.26 9.57
CA VAL A 117 -5.69 0.10 10.87
C VAL A 117 -6.35 1.48 10.81
N MET A 118 -5.73 2.48 10.18
CA MET A 118 -6.33 3.81 10.02
C MET A 118 -7.65 3.78 9.25
N PHE A 119 -7.70 3.04 8.14
CA PHE A 119 -8.92 2.86 7.35
C PHE A 119 -9.99 2.13 8.14
N TYR A 120 -9.65 1.05 8.84
CA TYR A 120 -10.60 0.29 9.65
C TYR A 120 -11.16 1.13 10.81
N LEU A 121 -10.27 1.75 11.61
CA LEU A 121 -10.65 2.61 12.73
C LEU A 121 -11.47 3.82 12.27
N GLY A 122 -11.13 4.41 11.13
CA GLY A 122 -11.91 5.49 10.51
C GLY A 122 -13.35 5.10 10.17
N THR A 123 -13.65 3.80 10.04
CA THR A 123 -15.03 3.31 9.83
C THR A 123 -15.82 3.13 11.12
N ILE A 124 -15.16 2.90 12.26
CA ILE A 124 -15.82 2.55 13.53
C ILE A 124 -15.88 3.69 14.56
N LEU A 125 -14.87 4.57 14.64
CA LEU A 125 -14.71 5.61 15.67
C LEU A 125 -15.51 6.88 15.40
#